data_AF-A0A2J6RRT9-F1
#
_entry.id   AF-A0A2J6RRT9-F1
#
_cell.length_a   1.000
_cell.length_b   1.000
_cell.length_c   1.000
_cell.angle_alpha   90.00
_cell.angle_beta   90.00
_cell.angle_gamma   90.00
#
_symmetry.space_group_name_H-M   'P 1'
#
loop_
_entity.id
_entity.type
_entity.pdbx_description
1 polymer ?
#
loop_
_entity_poly.entity_id
_entity_poly.type
_entity_poly.pdbx_seq_one_letter_code
_entity_poly.pdbx_strand_id
1 'polypeptide(L)'
;MAKDIRVHAYSATAHLQTCMLHGDKKTAMCSGTLKRKGGNCVNKAVGPLQAGMMPMCRIHRDQLKEAAWCRAPLPCGLDCSRICLWKPHGFPLCPNHLQHPMTCYLLKIPIEMRLRIYGYLLPDKPIPARYGNSRCLTSGGGLVYTALLRVNHQIHDEAVHLLYAARSFTIELGTDGLVMCNSSKKSPGGNHALQDYQMQLMLLEQQNKKRLMMARLEQDMMTNGGSSSSSNPPVINRQMPNTGPPIIPYTSGPVEPAWYPPLSMKYFNMIQSFIVEIVFPPPNESNFSGRHARVSLEEEAKALESKLYDYCDHLHKLVGRFRLVHRPLVRLQIVLKLGKTEMRREEAMSAAQVLLRPFQRIRNIGKPEVLSILLKDSDDREIELLNQPSSTMDQNFHDYLGRWLSDLSSPEPSLTSPVFKGYWQLERFLSGIRKHHFDTKFTPFTGLLHKGRVAREADDLPSFKAVWDQVLDIWFDYVNDQRRFRSNVSLCIDAIDSTVNEGF
;
A
#
# COMPACT_ATOMS: atom_id res chain seq x y z
N MET A 1 27.23 14.07 30.71
CA MET A 1 28.04 15.08 31.40
C MET A 1 28.65 16.01 30.36
N ALA A 2 28.00 17.13 30.07
CA ALA A 2 28.62 18.28 29.42
C ALA A 2 28.57 19.39 30.48
N LYS A 3 29.74 19.87 30.90
CA LYS A 3 29.86 20.91 31.93
C LYS A 3 29.15 22.17 31.44
N ASP A 4 28.09 22.56 32.16
CA ASP A 4 27.55 23.91 32.15
C ASP A 4 28.66 24.89 32.50
N ILE A 5 29.25 25.53 31.49
CA ILE A 5 30.01 26.76 31.70
C ILE A 5 28.98 27.87 31.86
N ARG A 6 28.57 28.13 33.10
CA ARG A 6 27.88 29.36 33.48
C ARG A 6 28.83 30.53 33.22
N VAL A 7 28.74 31.14 32.04
CA VAL A 7 29.41 32.42 31.76
C VAL A 7 28.73 33.48 32.61
N HIS A 8 29.47 34.09 33.53
CA HIS A 8 29.02 35.25 34.30
C HIS A 8 28.50 36.34 33.36
N ALA A 9 27.31 36.89 33.62
CA ALA A 9 26.63 37.87 32.76
C ALA A 9 27.47 39.11 32.39
N TYR A 10 28.46 39.47 33.23
CA TYR A 10 29.44 40.52 32.96
C TYR A 10 30.42 40.17 31.82
N SER A 11 30.82 38.91 31.69
CA SER A 11 31.75 38.44 30.65
C SER A 11 31.10 38.34 29.27
N ALA A 12 29.82 37.95 29.20
CA ALA A 12 29.07 37.86 27.95
C ALA A 12 28.89 39.22 27.25
N THR A 13 28.64 40.28 28.04
CA THR A 13 28.41 41.63 27.50
C THR A 13 29.70 42.24 26.94
N ALA A 14 30.83 42.03 27.62
CA ALA A 14 32.15 42.46 27.14
C ALA A 14 32.61 41.67 25.89
N HIS A 15 32.30 40.37 25.84
CA HIS A 15 32.58 39.53 24.67
C HIS A 15 31.81 40.00 23.43
N LEU A 16 30.51 40.29 23.58
CA LEU A 16 29.66 40.76 22.48
C LEU A 16 30.16 42.07 21.84
N GLN A 17 30.90 42.89 22.58
CA GLN A 17 31.47 44.15 22.10
C GLN A 17 32.82 43.99 21.38
N THR A 18 33.52 42.88 21.60
CA THR A 18 34.91 42.65 21.12
C THR A 18 35.01 41.51 20.10
N CYS A 19 34.03 40.60 20.06
CA CYS A 19 34.05 39.44 19.18
C CYS A 19 33.49 39.77 17.79
N MET A 20 34.34 39.64 16.77
CA MET A 20 34.06 39.91 15.36
C MET A 20 32.95 39.04 14.74
N LEU A 21 32.49 38.00 15.45
CA LEU A 21 31.43 37.11 14.99
C LEU A 21 30.02 37.68 15.24
N HIS A 22 29.90 38.63 16.17
CA HIS A 22 28.65 39.35 16.43
C HIS A 22 28.59 40.58 15.53
N GLY A 23 27.47 40.77 14.84
CA GLY A 23 27.34 41.82 13.83
C GLY A 23 27.44 43.21 14.46
N ASP A 24 28.26 44.07 13.85
CA ASP A 24 28.38 45.49 14.17
C ASP A 24 27.02 46.16 14.37
N LYS A 25 26.98 47.17 15.25
CA LYS A 25 25.89 48.12 15.47
C LYS A 25 25.51 48.85 14.17
N LYS A 26 24.97 48.14 13.18
CA LYS A 26 24.41 48.73 11.97
C LYS A 26 23.17 49.50 12.37
N THR A 27 23.05 50.72 11.86
CA THR A 27 21.83 51.52 11.92
C THR A 27 20.62 50.64 11.63
N ALA A 28 19.71 50.50 12.60
CA ALA A 28 18.57 49.62 12.46
C ALA A 28 17.70 50.07 11.27
N MET A 29 17.60 49.24 10.24
CA MET A 29 16.73 49.49 9.08
C MET A 29 15.29 49.10 9.43
N CYS A 30 14.33 49.73 8.76
CA CYS A 30 12.91 49.42 8.95
C CYS A 30 12.59 47.99 8.45
N SER A 31 11.97 47.18 9.31
CA SER A 31 11.53 45.81 9.02
C SER A 31 10.12 45.73 8.38
N GLY A 32 9.58 46.89 8.01
CA GLY A 32 8.28 47.05 7.38
C GLY A 32 8.26 46.62 5.91
N THR A 33 7.11 46.13 5.46
CA THR A 33 6.84 45.70 4.07
C THR A 33 5.95 46.71 3.34
N LEU A 34 6.29 47.05 2.10
CA LEU A 34 5.58 48.05 1.28
C LEU A 34 4.26 47.50 0.72
N LYS A 35 3.13 48.20 0.96
CA LYS A 35 1.76 47.75 0.62
C LYS A 35 1.51 47.44 -0.87
N ARG A 36 2.21 48.09 -1.81
CA ARG A 36 1.91 47.99 -3.27
C ARG A 36 2.81 47.06 -4.08
N LYS A 37 3.95 46.59 -3.55
CA LYS A 37 4.93 45.76 -4.28
C LYS A 37 5.55 44.61 -3.47
N GLY A 38 5.16 44.41 -2.21
CA GLY A 38 5.68 43.32 -1.37
C GLY A 38 7.18 43.44 -0.99
N GLY A 39 7.85 44.54 -1.34
CA GLY A 39 9.27 44.77 -1.05
C GLY A 39 9.55 45.28 0.36
N ASN A 40 10.81 45.14 0.80
CA ASN A 40 11.28 45.63 2.10
C ASN A 40 11.43 47.16 2.10
N CYS A 41 11.11 47.80 3.23
CA CYS A 41 11.30 49.23 3.41
C CYS A 41 12.79 49.59 3.51
N VAL A 42 13.19 50.67 2.83
CA VAL A 42 14.57 51.19 2.83
C VAL A 42 14.80 52.32 3.86
N ASN A 43 13.76 52.73 4.59
CA ASN A 43 13.89 53.81 5.58
C ASN A 43 14.63 53.31 6.83
N LYS A 44 15.35 54.22 7.48
CA LYS A 44 15.91 53.96 8.83
C LYS A 44 14.77 53.76 9.82
N ALA A 45 14.95 52.83 10.74
CA ALA A 45 14.04 52.69 11.86
C ALA A 45 14.21 53.88 12.80
N VAL A 46 13.09 54.34 13.35
CA VAL A 46 13.09 55.27 14.48
C VAL A 46 13.05 54.38 15.71
N GLY A 47 13.87 54.70 16.73
CA GLY A 47 14.22 53.80 17.85
C GLY A 47 13.06 52.99 18.46
N PRO A 48 13.35 51.88 19.16
CA PRO A 48 12.33 50.94 19.61
C PRO A 48 11.33 51.65 20.51
N LEU A 49 10.07 51.69 20.08
CA LEU A 49 8.99 52.34 20.82
C LEU A 49 8.48 51.48 21.98
N GLN A 50 8.65 50.17 21.88
CA GLN A 50 8.29 49.18 22.89
C GLN A 50 9.34 48.05 22.90
N ALA A 51 9.68 47.58 24.09
CA ALA A 51 10.55 46.41 24.25
C ALA A 51 9.91 45.19 23.58
N GLY A 52 10.68 44.46 22.77
CA GLY A 52 10.22 43.24 22.10
C GLY A 52 9.62 43.43 20.69
N MET A 53 9.66 44.63 20.10
CA MET A 53 9.19 44.89 18.72
C MET A 53 10.35 45.06 17.72
N MET A 54 10.10 44.69 16.46
CA MET A 54 11.06 44.88 15.37
C MET A 54 11.32 46.37 15.11
N PRO A 55 12.53 46.75 14.69
CA PRO A 55 12.83 48.13 14.31
C PRO A 55 12.01 48.54 13.08
N MET A 56 11.22 49.61 13.21
CA MET A 56 10.33 50.11 12.15
C MET A 56 10.45 51.64 12.01
N CYS A 57 10.18 52.16 10.80
CA CYS A 57 10.04 53.60 10.58
C CYS A 57 8.64 54.08 10.98
N ARG A 58 8.43 55.39 11.07
CA ARG A 58 7.13 55.99 11.46
C ARG A 58 5.96 55.51 10.58
N ILE A 59 6.22 55.23 9.30
CA ILE A 59 5.19 54.85 8.30
C ILE A 59 4.73 53.40 8.44
N HIS A 60 5.60 52.50 8.92
CA HIS A 60 5.29 51.06 9.03
C HIS A 60 5.10 50.60 10.48
N ARG A 61 4.96 51.56 11.41
CA ARG A 61 4.84 51.30 12.85
C ARG A 61 3.61 50.47 13.21
N ASP A 62 2.56 50.58 12.39
CA ASP A 62 1.29 49.86 12.48
C ASP A 62 1.40 48.36 12.15
N GLN A 63 2.50 47.89 11.57
CA GLN A 63 2.67 46.48 11.19
C GLN A 63 2.95 45.54 12.38
N LEU A 64 3.24 46.10 13.58
CA LEU A 64 3.34 45.40 14.87
C LEU A 64 4.08 44.04 14.82
N LYS A 65 5.25 44.00 14.17
CA LYS A 65 6.05 42.78 14.06
C LYS A 65 6.87 42.56 15.33
N GLU A 66 6.64 41.45 16.03
CA GLU A 66 7.39 41.06 17.22
C GLU A 66 8.85 40.68 16.89
N ALA A 67 9.76 41.07 17.77
CA ALA A 67 11.18 40.79 17.68
C ALA A 67 11.60 39.62 18.57
N ALA A 68 12.52 38.81 18.06
CA ALA A 68 13.24 37.78 18.79
C ALA A 68 14.75 37.92 18.56
N TRP A 69 15.53 37.27 19.40
CA TRP A 69 16.99 37.25 19.30
C TRP A 69 17.45 35.94 18.67
N CYS A 70 18.31 36.03 17.65
CA CYS A 70 18.80 34.87 16.94
C CYS A 70 19.60 33.95 17.88
N ARG A 71 19.19 32.68 17.97
CA ARG A 71 19.83 31.65 18.83
C ARG A 71 20.74 30.68 18.07
N ALA A 72 21.28 31.11 16.93
CA ALA A 72 22.25 30.30 16.20
C ALA A 72 23.59 30.32 16.96
N PRO A 73 24.15 29.16 17.37
CA PRO A 73 25.43 29.12 18.04
C PRO A 73 26.55 29.59 17.10
N LEU A 74 27.42 30.46 17.61
CA LEU A 74 28.61 30.91 16.90
C LEU A 74 29.87 30.16 17.41
N PRO A 75 30.95 30.13 16.61
CA PRO A 75 32.23 29.51 17.01
C PRO A 75 32.81 30.01 18.34
N CYS A 76 32.45 31.21 18.78
CA CYS A 76 32.85 31.76 20.07
C CYS A 76 32.11 31.16 21.29
N GLY A 77 31.13 30.28 21.07
CA GLY A 77 30.36 29.62 22.13
C GLY A 77 29.12 30.40 22.60
N LEU A 78 28.84 31.57 22.02
CA LEU A 78 27.63 32.35 22.29
C LEU A 78 26.66 32.35 21.09
N ASP A 79 25.40 32.66 21.37
CA ASP A 79 24.37 32.83 20.34
C ASP A 79 24.59 34.10 19.51
N CYS A 80 24.26 34.04 18.22
CA CYS A 80 24.37 35.16 17.28
C CYS A 80 23.77 36.47 17.80
N SER A 81 22.62 36.39 18.49
CA SER A 81 21.98 37.53 19.17
C SER A 81 21.62 38.70 18.24
N ARG A 82 21.47 38.46 16.93
CA ARG A 82 20.89 39.45 16.02
C ARG A 82 19.37 39.47 16.16
N ILE A 83 18.79 40.67 16.15
CA ILE A 83 17.33 40.84 16.14
C ILE A 83 16.75 40.25 14.85
N CYS A 84 15.68 39.46 14.98
CA CYS A 84 14.98 38.79 13.90
C CYS A 84 13.47 38.75 14.19
N LEU A 85 12.67 38.51 13.14
CA LEU A 85 11.22 38.39 13.28
C LEU A 85 10.88 37.17 14.14
N TRP A 86 10.11 37.37 15.21
CA TRP A 86 9.58 36.24 15.97
C TRP A 86 8.57 35.47 15.12
N LYS A 87 8.69 34.15 15.12
CA LYS A 87 7.73 33.25 14.47
C LYS A 87 7.23 32.27 15.52
N PRO A 88 5.90 32.15 15.70
CA PRO A 88 5.32 31.12 16.54
C PRO A 88 5.89 29.74 16.19
N HIS A 89 6.29 28.98 17.21
CA HIS A 89 6.80 27.60 17.10
C HIS A 89 8.10 27.41 16.30
N GLY A 90 8.72 28.49 15.80
CA GLY A 90 9.98 28.45 15.07
C GLY A 90 11.20 28.73 15.96
N PHE A 91 12.38 28.30 15.51
CA PHE A 91 13.62 28.79 16.11
C PHE A 91 13.83 30.25 15.71
N PRO A 92 14.15 31.14 16.67
CA PRO A 92 14.48 32.51 16.34
C PRO A 92 15.84 32.53 15.63
N LEU A 93 15.81 32.73 14.31
CA LEU A 93 16.98 32.72 13.43
C LEU A 93 16.94 33.95 12.53
N CYS A 94 18.05 34.68 12.48
CA CYS A 94 18.20 35.80 11.55
C CYS A 94 18.36 35.28 10.11
N PRO A 95 18.18 36.13 9.08
CA PRO A 95 18.30 35.73 7.67
C PRO A 95 19.59 34.98 7.33
N ASN A 96 20.72 35.35 7.94
CA ASN A 96 22.01 34.71 7.71
C ASN A 96 22.11 33.29 8.31
N HIS A 97 21.22 32.93 9.23
CA HIS A 97 21.22 31.65 9.94
C HIS A 97 19.92 30.86 9.74
N LEU A 98 19.09 31.22 8.74
CA LEU A 98 17.83 30.51 8.48
C LEU A 98 18.03 29.01 8.17
N GLN A 99 19.17 28.66 7.57
CA GLN A 99 19.53 27.27 7.25
C GLN A 99 20.43 26.63 8.32
N HIS A 100 20.71 27.32 9.43
CA HIS A 100 21.54 26.77 10.48
C HIS A 100 20.82 25.59 11.15
N PRO A 101 21.45 24.40 11.26
CA PRO A 101 20.82 23.24 11.84
C PRO A 101 20.61 23.46 13.34
N MET A 102 19.36 23.55 13.75
CA MET A 102 19.01 23.69 15.16
C MET A 102 18.79 22.33 15.81
N THR A 103 19.05 22.26 17.11
CA THR A 103 18.75 21.07 17.90
C THR A 103 17.25 20.76 17.85
N CYS A 104 16.90 19.55 17.41
CA CYS A 104 15.52 19.06 17.48
C CYS A 104 15.18 18.67 18.92
N TYR A 105 14.55 19.57 19.67
CA TYR A 105 14.15 19.30 21.05
C TYR A 105 13.13 18.17 21.17
N LEU A 106 12.31 17.94 20.14
CA LEU A 106 11.38 16.81 20.09
C LEU A 106 12.13 15.48 20.28
N LEU A 107 13.27 15.29 19.61
CA LEU A 107 14.08 14.07 19.70
C LEU A 107 14.87 13.92 21.02
N LYS A 108 14.90 14.97 21.85
CA LYS A 108 15.45 14.91 23.21
C LYS A 108 14.44 14.39 24.25
N ILE A 109 13.14 14.41 23.92
CA ILE A 109 12.07 13.88 24.77
C ILE A 109 12.16 12.34 24.76
N PRO A 110 11.91 11.62 25.87
CA PRO A 110 11.84 10.16 25.87
C PRO A 110 10.89 9.59 24.80
N ILE A 111 11.24 8.43 24.25
CA ILE A 111 10.53 7.81 23.11
C ILE A 111 9.04 7.60 23.41
N GLU A 112 8.68 7.21 24.63
CA GLU A 112 7.31 6.92 25.05
C GLU A 112 6.43 8.17 24.94
N MET A 113 6.98 9.33 25.30
CA MET A 113 6.28 10.60 25.18
C MET A 113 6.20 11.04 23.72
N ARG A 114 7.23 10.79 22.91
CA ARG A 114 7.18 11.04 21.46
C ARG A 114 6.08 10.20 20.79
N LEU A 115 5.98 8.91 21.12
CA LEU A 115 4.94 8.02 20.62
C LEU A 115 3.53 8.51 21.00
N ARG A 116 3.34 9.04 22.22
CA ARG A 116 2.08 9.69 22.61
C ARG A 116 1.79 10.91 21.74
N ILE A 117 2.78 11.78 21.53
CA ILE A 117 2.65 12.95 20.63
C ILE A 117 2.26 12.50 19.22
N TYR A 118 2.94 11.49 18.67
CA TYR A 118 2.62 10.94 17.35
C TYR A 118 1.20 10.36 17.30
N GLY A 119 0.73 9.73 18.38
CA GLY A 119 -0.63 9.22 18.51
C GLY A 119 -1.71 10.30 18.40
N TYR A 120 -1.43 11.55 18.78
CA TYR A 120 -2.34 12.68 18.56
C TYR A 120 -2.31 13.26 17.14
N LEU A 121 -1.23 13.01 16.40
CA LEU A 121 -1.01 13.53 15.04
C LEU A 121 -1.42 12.54 13.95
N LEU A 122 -1.44 11.25 14.27
CA LEU A 122 -1.79 10.16 13.37
C LEU A 122 -3.24 9.68 13.62
N PRO A 123 -3.85 8.96 12.66
CA PRO A 123 -5.16 8.36 12.87
C PRO A 123 -5.23 7.49 14.13
N ASP A 124 -6.34 7.60 14.86
CA ASP A 124 -6.66 6.74 16.01
C ASP A 124 -7.84 5.78 15.75
N LYS A 125 -8.60 6.01 14.66
CA LYS A 125 -9.69 5.17 14.19
C LYS A 125 -9.22 4.18 13.09
N PRO A 126 -10.02 3.13 12.80
CA PRO A 126 -9.84 2.31 11.61
C PRO A 126 -9.79 3.18 10.35
N ILE A 127 -8.91 2.81 9.42
CA ILE A 127 -8.71 3.53 8.16
C ILE A 127 -9.70 2.99 7.13
N PRO A 128 -10.68 3.78 6.67
CA PRO A 128 -11.65 3.32 5.68
C PRO A 128 -10.97 2.97 4.35
N ALA A 129 -11.66 2.16 3.52
CA ALA A 129 -11.25 1.96 2.14
C ALA A 129 -11.32 3.28 1.36
N ARG A 130 -12.34 4.08 1.69
CA ARG A 130 -12.60 5.42 1.14
C ARG A 130 -12.77 6.41 2.29
N TYR A 131 -11.83 7.30 2.47
CA TYR A 131 -11.91 8.41 3.42
C TYR A 131 -11.74 9.72 2.68
N GLY A 132 -12.76 10.56 2.67
CA GLY A 132 -12.64 11.92 2.14
C GLY A 132 -11.75 12.79 3.03
N ASN A 133 -12.37 13.64 3.85
CA ASN A 133 -11.65 14.55 4.73
C ASN A 133 -11.00 13.82 5.92
N SER A 134 -9.73 14.16 6.22
CA SER A 134 -8.92 13.58 7.29
C SER A 134 -9.49 13.71 8.71
N ARG A 135 -10.42 14.64 8.96
CA ARG A 135 -11.00 14.87 10.30
C ARG A 135 -11.78 13.68 10.87
N CYS A 136 -12.28 12.79 10.01
CA CYS A 136 -13.04 11.61 10.43
C CYS A 136 -12.17 10.47 10.99
N LEU A 137 -10.84 10.58 10.90
CA LEU A 137 -9.88 9.54 11.27
C LEU A 137 -9.34 9.67 12.70
N THR A 138 -9.76 10.70 13.43
CA THR A 138 -9.41 10.89 14.84
C THR A 138 -10.66 10.93 15.73
N SER A 139 -10.54 10.49 16.97
CA SER A 139 -11.65 10.41 17.92
C SER A 139 -12.01 11.80 18.45
N GLY A 140 -11.04 12.69 18.57
CA GLY A 140 -11.25 14.09 18.95
C GLY A 140 -11.66 15.03 17.81
N GLY A 141 -11.87 14.54 16.59
CA GLY A 141 -12.21 15.37 15.42
C GLY A 141 -11.09 16.28 14.91
N GLY A 142 -9.86 16.06 15.39
CA GLY A 142 -8.64 16.75 14.97
C GLY A 142 -8.18 16.36 13.58
N LEU A 143 -7.27 17.17 13.02
CA LEU A 143 -6.62 16.90 11.75
C LEU A 143 -5.57 15.80 11.88
N VAL A 144 -5.36 15.06 10.79
CA VAL A 144 -4.29 14.06 10.67
C VAL A 144 -3.10 14.66 9.92
N TYR A 145 -1.90 14.43 10.44
CA TYR A 145 -0.63 14.94 9.93
C TYR A 145 0.33 13.81 9.55
N THR A 146 -0.03 12.99 8.55
CA THR A 146 0.84 11.91 8.04
C THR A 146 2.15 12.41 7.44
N ALA A 147 2.25 13.71 7.10
CA ALA A 147 3.51 14.35 6.71
C ALA A 147 4.63 14.17 7.76
N LEU A 148 4.26 13.90 9.02
CA LEU A 148 5.17 13.50 10.09
C LEU A 148 6.11 12.36 9.67
N LEU A 149 5.61 11.37 8.92
CA LEU A 149 6.37 10.21 8.46
C LEU A 149 7.46 10.57 7.43
N ARG A 150 7.49 11.80 6.96
CA ARG A 150 8.46 12.30 5.96
C ARG A 150 9.44 13.31 6.54
N VAL A 151 9.36 13.61 7.85
CA VAL A 151 10.19 14.65 8.48
C VAL A 151 11.64 14.21 8.60
N ASN A 152 11.90 13.00 9.10
CA ASN A 152 13.22 12.36 9.13
C ASN A 152 13.09 10.85 9.41
N HIS A 153 14.18 10.11 9.24
CA HIS A 153 14.21 8.65 9.43
C HIS A 153 13.85 8.20 10.85
N GLN A 154 14.36 8.87 11.88
CA GLN A 154 14.07 8.49 13.26
C GLN A 154 12.57 8.64 13.58
N ILE A 155 11.98 9.79 13.25
CA ILE A 155 10.53 10.03 13.43
C ILE A 155 9.73 9.05 12.59
N HIS A 156 10.17 8.76 11.37
CA HIS A 156 9.54 7.76 10.51
C HIS A 156 9.49 6.39 11.20
N ASP A 157 10.64 5.86 11.60
CA ASP A 157 10.76 4.52 12.19
C ASP A 157 9.99 4.40 13.50
N GLU A 158 9.93 5.46 14.31
CA GLU A 158 9.15 5.49 15.55
C GLU A 158 7.64 5.55 15.28
N ALA A 159 7.20 6.38 14.33
CA ALA A 159 5.78 6.68 14.13
C ALA A 159 5.08 5.73 13.14
N VAL A 160 5.80 5.11 12.21
CA VAL A 160 5.24 4.26 11.15
C VAL A 160 4.46 3.06 11.71
N HIS A 161 4.91 2.51 12.85
CA HIS A 161 4.25 1.38 13.51
C HIS A 161 2.90 1.76 14.15
N LEU A 162 2.76 2.99 14.65
CA LEU A 162 1.50 3.49 15.22
C LEU A 162 0.39 3.59 14.16
N LEU A 163 0.78 3.67 12.90
CA LEU A 163 -0.13 3.75 11.77
C LEU A 163 -0.39 2.38 11.15
N TYR A 164 0.61 1.75 10.56
CA TYR A 164 0.37 0.53 9.78
C TYR A 164 0.18 -0.70 10.67
N ALA A 165 0.96 -0.86 11.73
CA ALA A 165 0.91 -2.08 12.54
C ALA A 165 -0.22 -2.06 13.57
N ALA A 166 -0.52 -0.89 14.15
CA ALA A 166 -1.50 -0.77 15.23
C ALA A 166 -2.94 -0.53 14.74
N ARG A 167 -3.14 0.00 13.53
CA ARG A 167 -4.48 0.35 13.01
C ARG A 167 -5.04 -0.72 12.10
N SER A 168 -6.37 -0.82 12.11
CA SER A 168 -7.11 -1.61 11.14
C SER A 168 -7.26 -0.84 9.83
N PHE A 169 -7.10 -1.51 8.71
CA PHE A 169 -7.36 -0.95 7.39
C PHE A 169 -8.51 -1.67 6.72
N THR A 170 -9.45 -0.89 6.17
CA THR A 170 -10.58 -1.42 5.42
C THR A 170 -10.21 -1.58 3.94
N ILE A 171 -10.55 -2.74 3.40
CA ILE A 171 -10.52 -3.05 1.97
C ILE A 171 -11.96 -3.29 1.54
N GLU A 172 -12.42 -2.52 0.56
CA GLU A 172 -13.76 -2.64 -0.02
C GLU A 172 -13.68 -3.43 -1.33
N LEU A 173 -14.58 -4.39 -1.52
CA LEU A 173 -14.81 -5.08 -2.78
C LEU A 173 -16.20 -4.70 -3.30
N GLY A 174 -16.26 -4.06 -4.47
CA GLY A 174 -17.50 -3.61 -5.12
C GLY A 174 -17.43 -3.70 -6.65
N THR A 175 -18.19 -2.86 -7.38
CA THR A 175 -18.19 -2.81 -8.87
C THR A 175 -16.79 -2.69 -9.46
N ASP A 176 -15.97 -1.83 -8.86
CA ASP A 176 -14.71 -1.38 -9.43
C ASP A 176 -13.54 -2.29 -9.00
N GLY A 177 -13.85 -3.45 -8.42
CA GLY A 177 -12.88 -4.36 -7.82
C GLY A 177 -12.51 -3.97 -6.38
N LEU A 178 -11.25 -4.20 -6.01
CA LEU A 178 -10.74 -3.93 -4.67
C LEU A 178 -10.29 -2.48 -4.53
N VAL A 179 -10.76 -1.82 -3.46
CA VAL A 179 -10.42 -0.44 -3.12
C VAL A 179 -9.86 -0.37 -1.70
N MET A 180 -8.78 0.38 -1.54
CA MET A 180 -8.14 0.63 -0.25
C MET A 180 -7.45 2.00 -0.28
N CYS A 181 -7.51 2.74 0.82
CA CYS A 181 -6.84 4.04 0.96
C CYS A 181 -7.15 5.08 -0.15
N ASN A 182 -8.42 5.20 -0.55
CA ASN A 182 -8.87 6.05 -1.67
C ASN A 182 -8.27 5.68 -3.03
N SER A 183 -7.89 4.43 -3.26
CA SER A 183 -7.39 4.00 -4.57
C SER A 183 -8.51 4.12 -5.61
N SER A 184 -8.63 5.28 -6.27
CA SER A 184 -9.53 5.47 -7.39
C SER A 184 -8.79 5.12 -8.67
N LYS A 185 -9.11 3.98 -9.27
CA LYS A 185 -8.82 3.78 -10.69
C LYS A 185 -10.05 3.26 -11.42
N LYS A 186 -10.77 4.20 -12.05
CA LYS A 186 -11.29 4.00 -13.41
C LYS A 186 -10.07 3.85 -14.33
N SER A 187 -9.58 2.64 -14.49
CA SER A 187 -8.62 2.28 -15.54
C SER A 187 -9.27 1.19 -16.39
N PRO A 188 -9.41 1.37 -17.72
CA PRO A 188 -9.97 0.36 -18.63
C PRO A 188 -8.95 -0.78 -18.90
N GLY A 189 -8.28 -1.24 -17.85
CA GLY A 189 -7.16 -2.18 -17.88
C GLY A 189 -6.75 -2.56 -16.47
N GLY A 190 -7.72 -2.94 -15.64
CA GLY A 190 -7.51 -3.38 -14.26
C GLY A 190 -6.75 -4.70 -14.20
N ASN A 191 -5.43 -4.65 -14.38
CA ASN A 191 -4.48 -5.73 -14.03
C ASN A 191 -3.01 -5.27 -13.97
N HIS A 192 -2.66 -4.01 -14.25
CA HIS A 192 -1.25 -3.61 -14.29
C HIS A 192 -0.51 -3.79 -12.95
N ALA A 193 -1.14 -3.55 -11.81
CA ALA A 193 -0.47 -3.69 -10.50
C ALA A 193 -0.15 -5.15 -10.13
N LEU A 194 -0.99 -6.12 -10.52
CA LEU A 194 -0.74 -7.55 -10.29
C LEU A 194 0.19 -8.15 -11.36
N GLN A 195 0.17 -7.59 -12.57
CA GLN A 195 1.06 -8.01 -13.66
C GLN A 195 2.50 -7.51 -13.44
N ASP A 196 2.66 -6.28 -12.96
CA ASP A 196 3.95 -5.75 -12.52
C ASP A 196 4.47 -6.52 -11.30
N TYR A 197 3.58 -6.97 -10.42
CA TYR A 197 3.93 -7.81 -9.27
C TYR A 197 4.40 -9.22 -9.67
N GLN A 198 3.71 -9.86 -10.62
CA GLN A 198 4.14 -11.16 -11.17
C GLN A 198 5.48 -11.04 -11.92
N MET A 199 5.70 -9.94 -12.64
CA MET A 199 6.96 -9.64 -13.30
C MET A 199 8.09 -9.38 -12.29
N GLN A 200 7.82 -8.67 -11.19
CA GLN A 200 8.81 -8.36 -10.17
C GLN A 200 9.20 -9.58 -9.33
N LEU A 201 8.25 -10.50 -9.06
CA LEU A 201 8.52 -11.82 -8.45
C LEU A 201 9.43 -12.67 -9.34
N MET A 202 9.16 -12.71 -10.64
CA MET A 202 9.98 -13.42 -11.62
C MET A 202 11.42 -12.89 -11.69
N LEU A 203 11.59 -11.55 -11.66
CA LEU A 203 12.91 -10.91 -11.64
C LEU A 203 13.66 -11.17 -10.33
N LEU A 204 12.95 -11.20 -9.20
CA LEU A 204 13.55 -11.49 -7.89
C LEU A 204 13.99 -12.96 -7.79
N GLU A 205 13.20 -13.90 -8.30
CA GLU A 205 13.59 -15.31 -8.40
C GLU A 205 14.82 -15.50 -9.30
N GLN A 206 14.89 -14.81 -10.44
CA GLN A 206 16.08 -14.84 -11.31
C GLN A 206 17.33 -14.29 -10.60
N GLN A 207 17.21 -13.19 -9.86
CA GLN A 207 18.35 -12.64 -9.10
C GLN A 207 18.80 -13.56 -7.96
N ASN A 208 17.86 -14.18 -7.24
CA ASN A 208 18.19 -15.14 -6.19
C ASN A 208 18.85 -16.41 -6.75
N LYS A 209 18.38 -16.91 -7.90
CA LYS A 209 19.01 -18.04 -8.59
C LYS A 209 20.44 -17.73 -9.01
N LYS A 210 20.70 -16.51 -9.50
CA LYS A 210 22.06 -16.04 -9.85
C LYS A 210 22.98 -15.96 -8.63
N ARG A 211 22.50 -15.43 -7.50
CA ARG A 211 23.27 -15.40 -6.24
C ARG A 211 23.61 -16.79 -5.73
N LEU A 212 22.65 -17.71 -5.76
CA LEU A 212 22.85 -19.08 -5.32
C LEU A 212 23.86 -19.82 -6.21
N MET A 213 23.82 -19.60 -7.53
CA MET A 213 24.78 -20.17 -8.47
C MET A 213 26.20 -19.65 -8.23
N MET A 214 26.37 -18.36 -7.99
CA MET A 214 27.68 -17.76 -7.65
C MET A 214 28.22 -18.30 -6.32
N ALA A 215 27.37 -18.43 -5.30
CA ALA A 215 27.78 -18.98 -4.00
C ALA A 215 28.22 -20.44 -4.09
N ARG A 216 27.59 -21.25 -4.96
CA ARG A 216 28.02 -22.63 -5.21
C ARG A 216 29.36 -22.67 -5.94
N LEU A 217 29.56 -21.81 -6.95
CA LEU A 217 30.84 -21.69 -7.65
C LEU A 217 31.97 -21.27 -6.68
N GLU A 218 31.72 -20.36 -5.75
CA GLU A 218 32.70 -19.97 -4.72
C GLU A 218 33.04 -21.13 -3.77
N GLN A 219 32.05 -21.95 -3.37
CA GLN A 219 32.29 -23.15 -2.56
C GLN A 219 33.06 -24.24 -3.31
N ASP A 220 32.77 -24.42 -4.60
CA ASP A 220 33.48 -25.39 -5.46
C ASP A 220 34.94 -24.95 -5.70
N MET A 221 35.21 -23.64 -5.74
CA MET A 221 36.58 -23.11 -5.81
C MET A 221 37.35 -23.24 -4.48
N MET A 222 36.66 -23.19 -3.33
CA MET A 222 37.30 -23.36 -2.02
C MET A 222 37.55 -24.84 -1.64
N THR A 223 36.77 -25.77 -2.20
CA THR A 223 36.89 -27.21 -1.89
C THR A 223 37.92 -27.93 -2.78
N ASN A 224 38.34 -27.33 -3.90
CA ASN A 224 39.28 -27.95 -4.84
C ASN A 224 40.74 -27.43 -4.72
N GLY A 225 41.04 -26.66 -3.68
CA GLY A 225 42.35 -26.05 -3.43
C GLY A 225 43.11 -26.66 -2.24
N GLY A 226 43.23 -27.99 -2.18
CA GLY A 226 44.00 -28.67 -1.13
C GLY A 226 45.24 -29.35 -1.68
N SER A 227 46.43 -28.74 -1.57
CA SER A 227 47.74 -29.41 -1.43
C SER A 227 48.93 -28.43 -1.26
N SER A 228 49.65 -28.61 -0.15
CA SER A 228 51.10 -28.38 0.10
C SER A 228 51.60 -27.17 0.94
N SER A 229 52.28 -27.58 2.02
CA SER A 229 53.44 -27.01 2.75
C SER A 229 53.34 -25.78 3.67
N SER A 230 53.33 -26.07 4.98
CA SER A 230 54.34 -25.68 5.99
C SER A 230 55.14 -24.38 5.78
N SER A 231 54.87 -23.35 6.59
CA SER A 231 55.90 -22.58 7.34
C SER A 231 55.25 -21.53 8.26
N ASN A 232 55.88 -21.27 9.41
CA ASN A 232 55.44 -20.41 10.52
C ASN A 232 55.12 -18.95 10.13
N PRO A 233 54.18 -18.26 10.80
CA PRO A 233 53.91 -16.84 10.54
C PRO A 233 54.80 -15.93 11.39
N PRO A 234 55.27 -14.78 10.87
CA PRO A 234 55.80 -13.71 11.69
C PRO A 234 54.66 -12.84 12.24
N VAL A 235 54.85 -12.40 13.47
CA VAL A 235 53.98 -11.47 14.20
C VAL A 235 53.97 -10.11 13.50
N ILE A 236 52.81 -9.71 12.96
CA ILE A 236 52.53 -8.32 12.58
C ILE A 236 51.25 -7.86 13.28
N ASN A 237 51.46 -6.88 14.15
CA ASN A 237 50.50 -6.16 14.96
C ASN A 237 49.43 -5.47 14.09
N ARG A 238 48.16 -5.84 14.23
CA ARG A 238 47.01 -5.05 13.76
C ARG A 238 45.94 -4.98 14.83
N GLN A 239 45.80 -3.78 15.38
CA GLN A 239 44.66 -3.35 16.20
C GLN A 239 43.34 -3.63 15.47
N MET A 240 42.43 -4.33 16.13
CA MET A 240 41.04 -4.46 15.70
C MET A 240 40.24 -3.20 16.09
N PRO A 241 39.49 -2.58 15.17
CA PRO A 241 38.33 -1.77 15.53
C PRO A 241 37.17 -2.69 15.87
N ASN A 242 36.62 -2.47 17.06
CA ASN A 242 35.43 -3.10 17.61
C ASN A 242 34.21 -2.83 16.69
N THR A 243 33.81 -3.80 15.86
CA THR A 243 32.60 -3.71 15.03
C THR A 243 31.41 -4.29 15.78
N GLY A 244 30.47 -3.41 16.13
CA GLY A 244 29.13 -3.76 16.59
C GLY A 244 28.29 -4.47 15.51
N PRO A 245 27.02 -4.81 15.82
CA PRO A 245 26.18 -5.66 14.98
C PRO A 245 25.88 -5.03 13.60
N PRO A 246 25.57 -5.85 12.58
CA PRO A 246 25.67 -5.46 11.18
C PRO A 246 24.70 -4.34 10.81
N ILE A 247 25.25 -3.26 10.25
CA ILE A 247 24.52 -2.17 9.63
C ILE A 247 23.86 -2.70 8.35
N ILE A 248 22.54 -2.77 8.35
CA ILE A 248 21.74 -3.04 7.15
C ILE A 248 21.88 -1.81 6.22
N PRO A 249 22.18 -1.96 4.91
CA PRO A 249 22.35 -0.81 4.02
C PRO A 249 21.01 -0.10 3.82
N TYR A 250 20.88 1.11 4.35
CA TYR A 250 19.73 1.98 4.14
C TYR A 250 19.73 2.50 2.69
N THR A 251 18.60 2.32 1.99
CA THR A 251 18.38 2.86 0.65
C THR A 251 18.09 4.37 0.73
N SER A 252 19.01 5.18 0.22
CA SER A 252 18.83 6.61 -0.07
C SER A 252 17.93 6.81 -1.30
N GLY A 253 16.65 6.45 -1.18
CA GLY A 253 15.61 6.70 -2.19
C GLY A 253 14.69 7.86 -1.79
N PRO A 254 13.96 8.47 -2.74
CA PRO A 254 12.97 9.50 -2.44
C PRO A 254 11.91 8.95 -1.48
N VAL A 255 11.57 9.74 -0.45
CA VAL A 255 10.58 9.37 0.57
C VAL A 255 9.22 9.18 -0.10
N GLU A 256 8.84 7.91 -0.30
CA GLU A 256 7.56 7.50 -0.89
C GLU A 256 6.39 8.15 -0.15
N PRO A 257 5.30 8.49 -0.87
CA PRO A 257 4.09 8.99 -0.25
C PRO A 257 3.46 7.86 0.60
N ALA A 258 3.69 7.88 1.91
CA ALA A 258 3.23 6.85 2.85
C ALA A 258 1.72 6.56 2.72
N TRP A 259 0.92 7.58 2.44
CA TRP A 259 -0.54 7.50 2.52
C TRP A 259 -1.27 7.42 1.17
N TYR A 260 -0.54 7.25 0.07
CA TYR A 260 -1.14 7.26 -1.27
C TYR A 260 -1.08 5.87 -1.92
N PRO A 261 -2.21 5.35 -2.43
CA PRO A 261 -2.23 4.09 -3.13
C PRO A 261 -1.57 4.19 -4.52
N PRO A 262 -0.98 3.09 -5.03
CA PRO A 262 -0.80 1.82 -4.32
C PRO A 262 0.22 1.94 -3.18
N LEU A 263 -0.13 1.43 -1.99
CA LEU A 263 0.81 1.36 -0.87
C LEU A 263 2.00 0.48 -1.28
N SER A 264 3.21 0.89 -0.92
CA SER A 264 4.37 0.03 -1.18
C SER A 264 4.28 -1.25 -0.36
N MET A 265 4.90 -2.32 -0.89
CA MET A 265 4.89 -3.65 -0.26
C MET A 265 5.39 -3.60 1.18
N LYS A 266 6.36 -2.70 1.47
CA LYS A 266 6.87 -2.45 2.82
C LYS A 266 5.73 -2.10 3.78
N TYR A 267 4.94 -1.07 3.48
CA TYR A 267 3.88 -0.60 4.37
C TYR A 267 2.70 -1.56 4.43
N PHE A 268 2.31 -2.15 3.31
CA PHE A 268 1.24 -3.16 3.30
C PHE A 268 1.58 -4.33 4.23
N ASN A 269 2.82 -4.81 4.20
CA ASN A 269 3.28 -5.93 5.04
C ASN A 269 3.40 -5.59 6.52
N MET A 270 3.36 -4.31 6.88
CA MET A 270 3.32 -3.88 8.27
C MET A 270 1.91 -3.98 8.85
N ILE A 271 0.87 -3.99 8.00
CA ILE A 271 -0.52 -4.06 8.42
C ILE A 271 -0.85 -5.46 8.91
N GLN A 272 -1.39 -5.51 10.14
CA GLN A 272 -1.73 -6.76 10.82
C GLN A 272 -3.23 -6.90 11.09
N SER A 273 -4.00 -5.83 10.89
CA SER A 273 -5.44 -5.80 11.13
C SER A 273 -6.17 -5.31 9.88
N PHE A 274 -7.06 -6.14 9.33
CA PHE A 274 -7.85 -5.81 8.16
C PHE A 274 -9.35 -5.93 8.44
N ILE A 275 -10.11 -5.03 7.82
CA ILE A 275 -11.57 -5.13 7.68
C ILE A 275 -11.84 -5.31 6.20
N VAL A 276 -12.49 -6.39 5.79
CA VAL A 276 -12.85 -6.63 4.40
C VAL A 276 -14.35 -6.42 4.26
N GLU A 277 -14.73 -5.35 3.57
CA GLU A 277 -16.13 -5.03 3.26
C GLU A 277 -16.45 -5.52 1.85
N ILE A 278 -17.42 -6.42 1.72
CA ILE A 278 -17.86 -6.97 0.43
C ILE A 278 -19.27 -6.47 0.15
N VAL A 279 -19.45 -5.75 -0.95
CA VAL A 279 -20.75 -5.20 -1.37
C VAL A 279 -21.23 -5.92 -2.62
N PHE A 280 -22.25 -6.77 -2.49
CA PHE A 280 -22.70 -7.66 -3.56
C PHE A 280 -24.23 -7.79 -3.66
N PRO A 281 -24.88 -7.55 -4.80
CA PRO A 281 -24.39 -6.81 -5.94
C PRO A 281 -24.21 -5.32 -5.58
N PRO A 282 -23.40 -4.56 -6.34
CA PRO A 282 -23.12 -3.16 -6.03
C PRO A 282 -24.26 -2.19 -6.46
N PRO A 283 -24.45 -1.06 -5.75
CA PRO A 283 -25.67 -0.24 -5.81
C PRO A 283 -25.92 0.51 -7.13
N ASN A 284 -24.87 0.85 -7.89
CA ASN A 284 -24.94 1.71 -9.09
C ASN A 284 -25.20 0.99 -10.41
N GLU A 285 -25.49 -0.32 -10.40
CA GLU A 285 -26.05 -0.96 -11.60
C GLU A 285 -27.54 -0.61 -11.69
N SER A 286 -27.81 0.58 -12.21
CA SER A 286 -29.10 0.99 -12.77
C SER A 286 -29.07 0.71 -14.28
N ASN A 287 -29.84 -0.29 -14.72
CA ASN A 287 -30.29 -0.56 -16.09
C ASN A 287 -29.13 -0.85 -17.08
N PHE A 288 -29.00 -2.08 -17.60
CA PHE A 288 -29.74 -2.52 -18.80
C PHE A 288 -30.58 -1.39 -19.46
N SER A 289 -29.94 -0.28 -19.79
CA SER A 289 -30.57 0.82 -20.50
C SER A 289 -30.22 0.69 -21.98
N GLY A 290 -31.05 -0.09 -22.68
CA GLY A 290 -30.99 -0.22 -24.13
C GLY A 290 -31.90 -1.31 -24.69
N ARG A 291 -33.20 -1.03 -24.76
CA ARG A 291 -34.22 -1.66 -25.64
C ARG A 291 -34.31 -3.21 -25.68
N HIS A 292 -35.47 -3.70 -25.21
CA HIS A 292 -36.14 -4.96 -25.58
C HIS A 292 -35.42 -6.29 -25.33
N ALA A 293 -35.67 -6.89 -24.16
CA ALA A 293 -36.08 -8.30 -24.03
C ALA A 293 -36.62 -8.52 -22.61
N ARG A 294 -37.67 -9.32 -22.44
CA ARG A 294 -37.97 -9.97 -21.16
C ARG A 294 -36.80 -10.92 -20.91
N VAL A 295 -35.76 -10.48 -20.20
CA VAL A 295 -34.71 -11.38 -19.72
C VAL A 295 -35.40 -12.40 -18.82
N SER A 296 -35.17 -13.68 -19.07
CA SER A 296 -35.79 -14.73 -18.25
C SER A 296 -35.19 -14.71 -16.84
N LEU A 297 -35.98 -15.08 -15.83
CA LEU A 297 -35.50 -15.21 -14.44
C LEU A 297 -34.25 -16.12 -14.34
N GLU A 298 -34.14 -17.11 -15.24
CA GLU A 298 -32.99 -18.01 -15.32
C GLU A 298 -31.71 -17.32 -15.83
N GLU A 299 -31.81 -16.38 -16.77
CA GLU A 299 -30.66 -15.63 -17.28
C GLU A 299 -30.13 -14.64 -16.23
N GLU A 300 -31.03 -14.03 -15.45
CA GLU A 300 -30.66 -13.17 -14.33
C GLU A 300 -29.94 -13.96 -13.22
N ALA A 301 -30.45 -15.15 -12.87
CA ALA A 301 -29.83 -16.03 -11.89
C ALA A 301 -28.42 -16.47 -12.32
N LYS A 302 -28.25 -16.86 -13.60
CA LYS A 302 -26.93 -17.23 -14.16
C LYS A 302 -25.95 -16.04 -14.17
N ALA A 303 -26.42 -14.84 -14.49
CA ALA A 303 -25.59 -13.64 -14.48
C ALA A 303 -25.14 -13.29 -13.05
N LEU A 304 -26.04 -13.39 -12.07
CA LEU A 304 -25.74 -13.17 -10.66
C LEU A 304 -24.75 -14.20 -10.12
N GLU A 305 -24.93 -15.48 -10.47
CA GLU A 305 -23.99 -16.56 -10.13
C GLU A 305 -22.61 -16.30 -10.75
N SER A 306 -22.54 -15.94 -12.03
CA SER A 306 -21.25 -15.62 -12.67
C SER A 306 -20.53 -14.48 -11.94
N LYS A 307 -21.27 -13.45 -11.54
CA LYS A 307 -20.73 -12.30 -10.80
C LYS A 307 -20.23 -12.69 -9.41
N LEU A 308 -20.92 -13.60 -8.72
CA LEU A 308 -20.51 -14.14 -7.44
C LEU A 308 -19.11 -14.78 -7.52
N TYR A 309 -18.85 -15.55 -8.58
CA TYR A 309 -17.54 -16.16 -8.79
C TYR A 309 -16.47 -15.15 -9.24
N ASP A 310 -16.83 -14.09 -9.96
CA ASP A 310 -15.91 -12.98 -10.25
C ASP A 310 -15.47 -12.27 -8.96
N TYR A 311 -16.35 -12.13 -7.96
CA TYR A 311 -15.98 -11.63 -6.63
C TYR A 311 -15.01 -12.58 -5.94
N CYS A 312 -15.25 -13.89 -6.03
CA CYS A 312 -14.34 -14.90 -5.49
C CYS A 312 -12.93 -14.80 -6.10
N ASP A 313 -12.80 -14.50 -7.40
CA ASP A 313 -11.49 -14.28 -8.04
C ASP A 313 -10.72 -13.12 -7.38
N HIS A 314 -11.39 -12.01 -7.10
CA HIS A 314 -10.79 -10.86 -6.42
C HIS A 314 -10.39 -11.22 -4.98
N LEU A 315 -11.24 -11.95 -4.27
CA LEU A 315 -10.97 -12.39 -2.90
C LEU A 315 -9.80 -13.39 -2.85
N HIS A 316 -9.72 -14.35 -3.78
CA HIS A 316 -8.58 -15.27 -3.86
C HIS A 316 -7.26 -14.54 -4.15
N LYS A 317 -7.29 -13.50 -4.99
CA LYS A 317 -6.11 -12.62 -5.22
C LYS A 317 -5.71 -11.88 -3.94
N LEU A 318 -6.67 -11.32 -3.21
CA LEU A 318 -6.44 -10.65 -1.92
C LEU A 318 -5.87 -11.62 -0.88
N VAL A 319 -6.49 -12.79 -0.72
CA VAL A 319 -6.05 -13.86 0.19
C VAL A 319 -4.64 -14.32 -0.19
N GLY A 320 -4.35 -14.46 -1.50
CA GLY A 320 -3.01 -14.73 -1.99
C GLY A 320 -1.99 -13.68 -1.52
N ARG A 321 -2.35 -12.40 -1.51
CA ARG A 321 -1.50 -11.33 -0.97
C ARG A 321 -1.32 -11.44 0.55
N PHE A 322 -2.36 -11.78 1.31
CA PHE A 322 -2.22 -12.01 2.75
C PHE A 322 -1.26 -13.16 3.08
N ARG A 323 -1.28 -14.25 2.30
CA ARG A 323 -0.36 -15.40 2.49
C ARG A 323 1.11 -15.07 2.27
N LEU A 324 1.40 -14.03 1.50
CA LEU A 324 2.75 -13.57 1.23
C LEU A 324 3.26 -12.60 2.30
N VAL A 325 2.45 -12.27 3.32
CA VAL A 325 2.91 -11.54 4.50
C VAL A 325 3.50 -12.57 5.47
N HIS A 326 4.80 -12.44 5.78
CA HIS A 326 5.49 -13.39 6.67
C HIS A 326 5.01 -13.33 8.13
N ARG A 327 4.21 -12.33 8.50
CA ARG A 327 3.66 -12.18 9.84
C ARG A 327 2.18 -12.60 9.85
N PRO A 328 1.72 -13.32 10.87
CA PRO A 328 0.31 -13.66 11.00
C PRO A 328 -0.54 -12.40 11.13
N LEU A 329 -1.75 -12.45 10.57
CA LEU A 329 -2.73 -11.39 10.76
C LEU A 329 -3.23 -11.44 12.21
N VAL A 330 -3.13 -10.32 12.92
CA VAL A 330 -3.65 -10.19 14.28
C VAL A 330 -5.18 -10.15 14.26
N ARG A 331 -5.77 -9.49 13.26
CA ARG A 331 -7.23 -9.36 13.15
C ARG A 331 -7.66 -9.39 11.69
N LEU A 332 -8.68 -10.19 11.39
CA LEU A 332 -9.38 -10.16 10.11
C LEU A 332 -10.87 -10.09 10.39
N GLN A 333 -11.48 -8.97 10.04
CA GLN A 333 -12.92 -8.76 10.16
C GLN A 333 -13.54 -8.74 8.78
N ILE A 334 -14.68 -9.39 8.61
CA ILE A 334 -15.43 -9.42 7.35
C ILE A 334 -16.80 -8.82 7.56
N VAL A 335 -17.21 -7.95 6.64
CA VAL A 335 -18.55 -7.36 6.57
C VAL A 335 -19.12 -7.68 5.21
N LEU A 336 -20.27 -8.35 5.17
CA LEU A 336 -20.98 -8.64 3.93
C LEU A 336 -22.20 -7.73 3.83
N LYS A 337 -22.33 -7.01 2.72
CA LYS A 337 -23.48 -6.18 2.37
C LYS A 337 -24.10 -6.76 1.11
N LEU A 338 -25.19 -7.49 1.27
CA LEU A 338 -25.88 -8.20 0.23
C LEU A 338 -27.12 -7.40 -0.24
N GLY A 339 -27.22 -7.03 -1.53
CA GLY A 339 -28.54 -6.67 -2.10
C GLY A 339 -28.62 -5.63 -3.25
N LYS A 340 -29.68 -5.84 -4.05
CA LYS A 340 -30.52 -4.90 -4.84
C LYS A 340 -31.62 -5.69 -5.61
N THR A 341 -31.43 -7.00 -5.82
CA THR A 341 -32.42 -7.93 -6.37
C THR A 341 -33.21 -8.57 -5.22
N GLU A 342 -34.44 -9.07 -5.46
CA GLU A 342 -35.27 -9.84 -4.51
C GLU A 342 -34.60 -11.17 -4.10
N MET A 343 -33.44 -11.08 -3.46
CA MET A 343 -32.66 -12.23 -3.01
C MET A 343 -33.31 -12.77 -1.77
N ARG A 344 -33.71 -14.05 -1.83
CA ARG A 344 -34.27 -14.71 -0.65
C ARG A 344 -33.19 -14.89 0.40
N ARG A 345 -33.60 -14.97 1.67
CA ARG A 345 -32.68 -15.20 2.81
C ARG A 345 -31.76 -16.41 2.56
N GLU A 346 -32.29 -17.49 2.00
CA GLU A 346 -31.53 -18.72 1.69
C GLU A 346 -30.46 -18.53 0.61
N GLU A 347 -30.80 -17.79 -0.44
CA GLU A 347 -29.87 -17.43 -1.51
C GLU A 347 -28.77 -16.51 -0.98
N ALA A 348 -29.12 -15.57 -0.11
CA ALA A 348 -28.18 -14.67 0.55
C ALA A 348 -27.19 -15.43 1.45
N MET A 349 -27.66 -16.40 2.23
CA MET A 349 -26.78 -17.27 3.03
C MET A 349 -25.87 -18.12 2.15
N SER A 350 -26.38 -18.66 1.04
CA SER A 350 -25.59 -19.44 0.08
C SER A 350 -24.51 -18.58 -0.59
N ALA A 351 -24.86 -17.36 -1.00
CA ALA A 351 -23.93 -16.39 -1.57
C ALA A 351 -22.87 -15.98 -0.54
N ALA A 352 -23.27 -15.70 0.71
CA ALA A 352 -22.34 -15.41 1.80
C ALA A 352 -21.34 -16.56 2.02
N GLN A 353 -21.83 -17.80 2.03
CA GLN A 353 -20.96 -18.98 2.17
C GLN A 353 -19.91 -19.03 1.05
N VAL A 354 -20.31 -18.85 -0.21
CA VAL A 354 -19.41 -18.83 -1.37
C VAL A 354 -18.38 -17.70 -1.26
N LEU A 355 -18.79 -16.48 -0.89
CA LEU A 355 -17.89 -15.34 -0.70
C LEU A 355 -16.89 -15.51 0.44
N LEU A 356 -17.19 -16.36 1.43
CA LEU A 356 -16.29 -16.67 2.54
C LEU A 356 -15.29 -17.78 2.22
N ARG A 357 -15.56 -18.65 1.24
CA ARG A 357 -14.66 -19.77 0.86
C ARG A 357 -13.24 -19.34 0.51
N PRO A 358 -12.99 -18.25 -0.25
CA PRO A 358 -11.63 -17.82 -0.56
C PRO A 358 -10.71 -17.67 0.65
N PHE A 359 -11.24 -17.18 1.77
CA PHE A 359 -10.48 -17.00 3.00
C PHE A 359 -10.09 -18.32 3.67
N GLN A 360 -10.73 -19.45 3.36
CA GLN A 360 -10.32 -20.77 3.88
C GLN A 360 -8.90 -21.17 3.49
N ARG A 361 -8.19 -20.39 2.68
CA ARG A 361 -6.79 -20.64 2.30
C ARG A 361 -5.77 -19.94 3.20
N ILE A 362 -6.22 -19.01 4.05
CA ILE A 362 -5.39 -18.38 5.10
C ILE A 362 -5.63 -19.07 6.44
N ARG A 363 -4.60 -19.03 7.28
CA ARG A 363 -4.48 -19.75 8.55
C ARG A 363 -3.72 -18.89 9.54
N ASN A 364 -3.71 -19.29 10.80
CA ASN A 364 -2.98 -18.61 11.87
C ASN A 364 -3.39 -17.13 12.02
N ILE A 365 -4.70 -16.87 11.99
CA ILE A 365 -5.26 -15.53 12.23
C ILE A 365 -5.58 -15.39 13.73
N GLY A 366 -5.08 -14.32 14.36
CA GLY A 366 -5.27 -14.12 15.81
C GLY A 366 -6.73 -13.92 16.22
N LYS A 367 -7.47 -13.11 15.45
CA LYS A 367 -8.91 -12.87 15.66
C LYS A 367 -9.65 -12.76 14.32
N PRO A 368 -10.08 -13.87 13.71
CA PRO A 368 -11.02 -13.86 12.59
C PRO A 368 -12.45 -13.61 13.11
N GLU A 369 -13.22 -12.80 12.39
CA GLU A 369 -14.58 -12.43 12.80
C GLU A 369 -15.41 -12.03 11.57
N VAL A 370 -16.66 -12.50 11.51
CA VAL A 370 -17.66 -11.94 10.58
C VAL A 370 -18.49 -10.97 11.40
N LEU A 371 -18.31 -9.66 11.15
CA LEU A 371 -18.94 -8.61 11.95
C LEU A 371 -20.43 -8.47 11.66
N SER A 372 -20.81 -8.57 10.39
CA SER A 372 -22.19 -8.45 9.95
C SER A 372 -22.39 -9.06 8.57
N ILE A 373 -23.60 -9.55 8.34
CA ILE A 373 -24.12 -9.95 7.04
C ILE A 373 -25.45 -9.22 6.87
N LEU A 374 -25.42 -8.10 6.15
CA LEU A 374 -26.55 -7.20 5.95
C LEU A 374 -27.23 -7.55 4.63
N LEU A 375 -28.53 -7.84 4.65
CA LEU A 375 -29.37 -8.01 3.47
C LEU A 375 -30.19 -6.73 3.24
N LYS A 376 -30.11 -6.13 2.06
CA LYS A 376 -30.99 -5.02 1.67
C LYS A 376 -32.28 -5.56 1.06
N ASP A 377 -33.41 -5.15 1.66
CA ASP A 377 -34.76 -5.43 1.18
C ASP A 377 -35.17 -4.47 0.04
N SER A 378 -36.33 -4.72 -0.59
CA SER A 378 -36.91 -3.88 -1.67
C SER A 378 -37.09 -2.42 -1.28
N ASP A 379 -37.24 -2.15 0.03
CA ASP A 379 -37.37 -0.80 0.61
C ASP A 379 -36.02 -0.15 0.98
N ASP A 380 -34.88 -0.72 0.54
CA ASP A 380 -33.50 -0.33 0.92
C ASP A 380 -33.22 -0.40 2.43
N ARG A 381 -34.03 -1.18 3.16
CA ARG A 381 -33.85 -1.47 4.58
C ARG A 381 -32.81 -2.58 4.75
N GLU A 382 -31.88 -2.39 5.67
CA GLU A 382 -30.85 -3.38 5.99
C GLU A 382 -31.34 -4.34 7.09
N ILE A 383 -31.33 -5.63 6.80
CA ILE A 383 -31.70 -6.73 7.69
C ILE A 383 -30.43 -7.51 8.03
N GLU A 384 -30.08 -7.61 9.31
CA GLU A 384 -28.94 -8.40 9.77
C GLU A 384 -29.28 -9.90 9.76
N LEU A 385 -28.50 -10.69 9.01
CA LEU A 385 -28.72 -12.12 8.84
C LEU A 385 -28.11 -12.97 9.97
N LEU A 386 -27.12 -12.45 10.70
CA LEU A 386 -26.45 -13.18 11.79
C LEU A 386 -27.28 -13.26 13.09
N ASN A 387 -28.39 -12.52 13.21
CA ASN A 387 -29.19 -12.48 14.44
C ASN A 387 -30.17 -13.67 14.51
N GLN A 388 -30.00 -14.49 15.57
CA GLN A 388 -30.76 -15.68 16.02
C GLN A 388 -31.26 -16.66 14.92
N PRO A 389 -30.84 -17.94 14.95
CA PRO A 389 -31.27 -18.93 13.97
C PRO A 389 -32.78 -19.17 14.08
N SER A 390 -33.50 -18.92 12.99
CA SER A 390 -34.95 -19.08 12.90
C SER A 390 -35.36 -20.40 12.24
N SER A 391 -34.42 -21.05 11.53
CA SER A 391 -34.63 -22.24 10.74
C SER A 391 -33.47 -23.24 10.85
N THR A 392 -33.69 -24.49 10.43
CA THR A 392 -32.62 -25.52 10.34
C THR A 392 -31.49 -25.11 9.39
N MET A 393 -31.81 -24.39 8.31
CA MET A 393 -30.83 -23.85 7.38
C MET A 393 -29.97 -22.75 8.01
N ASP A 394 -30.57 -21.89 8.85
CA ASP A 394 -29.80 -20.92 9.63
C ASP A 394 -28.81 -21.66 10.56
N GLN A 395 -29.23 -22.75 11.20
CA GLN A 395 -28.34 -23.54 12.06
C GLN A 395 -27.16 -24.13 11.28
N ASN A 396 -27.42 -24.73 10.11
CA ASN A 396 -26.36 -25.28 9.24
C ASN A 396 -25.33 -24.20 8.84
N PHE A 397 -25.81 -22.99 8.56
CA PHE A 397 -24.93 -21.86 8.23
C PHE A 397 -24.11 -21.39 9.43
N HIS A 398 -24.71 -21.32 10.63
CA HIS A 398 -23.98 -20.99 11.86
C HIS A 398 -22.91 -22.05 12.20
N ASP A 399 -23.23 -23.33 12.03
CA ASP A 399 -22.29 -24.44 12.23
C ASP A 399 -21.16 -24.41 11.19
N TYR A 400 -21.46 -24.01 9.95
CA TYR A 400 -20.45 -23.74 8.94
C TYR A 400 -19.55 -22.58 9.35
N LEU A 401 -20.12 -21.43 9.77
CA LEU A 401 -19.35 -20.26 10.20
C LEU A 401 -18.45 -20.56 11.39
N GLY A 402 -18.94 -21.31 12.38
CA GLY A 402 -18.16 -21.72 13.54
C GLY A 402 -16.93 -22.55 13.15
N ARG A 403 -17.12 -23.55 12.28
CA ARG A 403 -16.02 -24.36 11.73
C ARG A 403 -15.05 -23.52 10.91
N TRP A 404 -15.58 -22.66 10.03
CA TRP A 404 -14.78 -21.77 9.18
C TRP A 404 -13.92 -20.81 10.02
N LEU A 405 -14.45 -20.21 11.08
CA LEU A 405 -13.69 -19.34 12.01
C LEU A 405 -12.61 -20.11 12.78
N SER A 406 -12.92 -21.34 13.19
CA SER A 406 -11.97 -22.24 13.86
C SER A 406 -10.80 -22.58 12.94
N ASP A 407 -11.10 -22.94 11.68
CA ASP A 407 -10.09 -23.24 10.66
C ASP A 407 -9.16 -22.04 10.41
N LEU A 408 -9.70 -20.82 10.32
CA LEU A 408 -8.89 -19.61 10.12
C LEU A 408 -7.92 -19.34 11.29
N SER A 409 -8.35 -19.66 12.51
CA SER A 409 -7.54 -19.50 13.71
C SER A 409 -6.50 -20.60 13.86
N SER A 410 -6.72 -21.76 13.25
CA SER A 410 -5.83 -22.92 13.32
C SER A 410 -4.44 -22.59 12.76
N PRO A 411 -3.35 -23.06 13.42
CA PRO A 411 -1.99 -22.94 12.91
C PRO A 411 -1.68 -23.94 11.79
N GLU A 412 -2.55 -24.92 11.54
CA GLU A 412 -2.34 -25.94 10.53
C GLU A 412 -2.30 -25.34 9.12
N PRO A 413 -1.43 -25.83 8.22
CA PRO A 413 -1.38 -25.33 6.86
C PRO A 413 -2.69 -25.62 6.12
N SER A 414 -3.11 -24.67 5.27
CA SER A 414 -4.27 -24.92 4.40
C SER A 414 -3.94 -26.05 3.41
N LEU A 415 -4.92 -26.93 3.20
CA LEU A 415 -4.82 -28.03 2.25
C LEU A 415 -4.49 -27.50 0.85
N THR A 416 -3.54 -28.15 0.18
CA THR A 416 -3.18 -27.84 -1.19
C THR A 416 -4.22 -28.40 -2.15
N SER A 417 -5.03 -27.53 -2.74
CA SER A 417 -6.00 -27.90 -3.76
C SER A 417 -5.34 -27.91 -5.16
N PRO A 418 -5.25 -29.07 -5.84
CA PRO A 418 -4.73 -29.14 -7.20
C PRO A 418 -5.64 -28.40 -8.19
N VAL A 419 -6.96 -28.43 -7.95
CA VAL A 419 -7.96 -27.73 -8.77
C VAL A 419 -7.72 -26.23 -8.76
N PHE A 420 -7.42 -25.66 -7.60
CA PHE A 420 -7.11 -24.24 -7.49
C PHE A 420 -5.86 -23.83 -8.25
N LYS A 421 -4.78 -24.60 -8.09
CA LYS A 421 -3.53 -24.32 -8.82
C LYS A 421 -3.77 -24.44 -10.33
N GLY A 422 -4.48 -25.50 -10.74
CA GLY A 422 -4.84 -25.74 -12.13
C GLY A 422 -5.69 -24.60 -12.71
N TYR A 423 -6.68 -24.12 -11.98
CA TYR A 423 -7.56 -23.03 -12.43
C TYR A 423 -6.79 -21.76 -12.79
N TRP A 424 -5.87 -21.30 -11.93
CA TRP A 424 -5.09 -20.08 -12.23
C TRP A 424 -4.11 -20.27 -13.39
N GLN A 425 -3.62 -21.50 -13.60
CA GLN A 425 -2.83 -21.82 -14.78
C GLN A 425 -3.69 -21.78 -16.05
N LEU A 426 -4.91 -22.33 -15.99
CA LEU A 426 -5.90 -22.30 -17.06
C LEU A 426 -6.29 -20.87 -17.41
N GLU A 427 -6.64 -20.03 -16.44
CA GLU A 427 -7.01 -18.62 -16.66
C GLU A 427 -5.89 -17.88 -17.38
N ARG A 428 -4.65 -17.99 -16.88
CA ARG A 428 -3.50 -17.35 -17.51
C ARG A 428 -3.26 -17.84 -18.95
N PHE A 429 -3.43 -19.14 -19.18
CA PHE A 429 -3.28 -19.76 -20.50
C PHE A 429 -4.34 -19.26 -21.48
N LEU A 430 -5.62 -19.29 -21.11
CA LEU A 430 -6.72 -18.85 -21.97
C LEU A 430 -6.67 -17.34 -22.23
N SER A 431 -6.36 -16.53 -21.21
CA SER A 431 -6.12 -15.09 -21.35
C SER A 431 -4.96 -14.81 -22.31
N GLY A 432 -3.90 -15.62 -22.27
CA GLY A 432 -2.80 -15.57 -23.23
C GLY A 432 -3.26 -15.83 -24.67
N ILE A 433 -4.00 -16.92 -24.91
CA ILE A 433 -4.52 -17.24 -26.25
C ILE A 433 -5.38 -16.09 -26.79
N ARG A 434 -6.35 -15.61 -26.00
CA ARG A 434 -7.26 -14.52 -26.42
C ARG A 434 -6.55 -13.20 -26.73
N LYS A 435 -5.41 -12.95 -26.13
CA LYS A 435 -4.60 -11.75 -26.41
C LYS A 435 -3.87 -11.84 -27.75
N HIS A 436 -3.49 -13.04 -28.17
CA HIS A 436 -2.69 -13.26 -29.36
C HIS A 436 -3.51 -13.73 -30.58
N HIS A 437 -4.71 -14.26 -30.36
CA HIS A 437 -5.56 -14.80 -31.41
C HIS A 437 -6.99 -14.25 -31.30
N PHE A 438 -7.49 -13.70 -32.40
CA PHE A 438 -8.87 -13.25 -32.54
C PHE A 438 -9.63 -14.22 -33.46
N ASP A 439 -10.08 -15.34 -32.88
CA ASP A 439 -10.84 -16.37 -33.60
C ASP A 439 -12.15 -16.67 -32.85
N THR A 440 -13.25 -16.84 -33.59
CA THR A 440 -14.58 -17.11 -33.03
C THR A 440 -14.65 -18.46 -32.32
N LYS A 441 -13.78 -19.43 -32.66
CA LYS A 441 -13.64 -20.71 -31.96
C LYS A 441 -13.30 -20.57 -30.49
N PHE A 442 -12.73 -19.44 -30.07
CA PHE A 442 -12.39 -19.18 -28.67
C PHE A 442 -13.51 -18.52 -27.86
N THR A 443 -14.67 -18.22 -28.47
CA THR A 443 -15.86 -17.70 -27.78
C THR A 443 -16.29 -18.55 -26.56
N PRO A 444 -16.25 -19.90 -26.62
CA PRO A 444 -16.64 -20.75 -25.48
C PRO A 444 -15.74 -20.61 -24.24
N PHE A 445 -14.53 -20.04 -24.35
CA PHE A 445 -13.59 -19.91 -23.23
C PHE A 445 -14.17 -19.16 -22.04
N THR A 446 -15.04 -18.17 -22.26
CA THR A 446 -15.70 -17.45 -21.16
C THR A 446 -16.59 -18.39 -20.33
N GLY A 447 -17.37 -19.26 -20.99
CA GLY A 447 -18.22 -20.25 -20.32
C GLY A 447 -17.40 -21.35 -19.64
N LEU A 448 -16.31 -21.80 -20.26
CA LEU A 448 -15.38 -22.78 -19.67
C LEU A 448 -14.67 -22.23 -18.44
N LEU A 449 -14.27 -20.96 -18.45
CA LEU A 449 -13.71 -20.29 -17.27
C LEU A 449 -14.72 -20.24 -16.12
N HIS A 450 -15.99 -19.94 -16.41
CA HIS A 450 -17.05 -19.97 -15.40
C HIS A 450 -17.21 -21.38 -14.80
N LYS A 451 -17.32 -22.43 -15.62
CA LYS A 451 -17.35 -23.82 -15.14
C LYS A 451 -16.11 -24.18 -14.30
N GLY A 452 -14.94 -23.70 -14.72
CA GLY A 452 -13.70 -23.86 -13.96
C GLY A 452 -13.73 -23.19 -12.59
N ARG A 453 -14.41 -22.04 -12.44
CA ARG A 453 -14.61 -21.38 -11.14
C ARG A 453 -15.51 -22.18 -10.22
N VAL A 454 -16.62 -22.70 -10.75
CA VAL A 454 -17.54 -23.58 -9.99
C VAL A 454 -16.77 -24.79 -9.46
N ALA A 455 -16.03 -25.48 -10.33
CA ALA A 455 -15.19 -26.63 -9.94
C ALA A 455 -14.14 -26.25 -8.89
N ARG A 456 -13.51 -25.08 -9.01
CA ARG A 456 -12.54 -24.56 -8.04
C ARG A 456 -13.14 -24.33 -6.66
N GLU A 457 -14.33 -23.72 -6.56
CA GLU A 457 -14.96 -23.47 -5.25
C GLU A 457 -15.52 -24.73 -4.60
N ALA A 458 -15.79 -25.78 -5.39
CA ALA A 458 -16.18 -27.09 -4.90
C ALA A 458 -14.99 -28.04 -4.65
N ASP A 459 -13.76 -27.63 -5.03
CA ASP A 459 -12.58 -28.50 -5.12
C ASP A 459 -12.82 -29.79 -5.94
N ASP A 460 -13.65 -29.68 -6.99
CA ASP A 460 -14.10 -30.78 -7.83
C ASP A 460 -13.12 -31.03 -8.99
N LEU A 461 -12.19 -31.96 -8.76
CA LEU A 461 -11.19 -32.34 -9.75
C LEU A 461 -11.78 -32.99 -11.02
N PRO A 462 -12.73 -33.94 -10.94
CA PRO A 462 -13.41 -34.48 -12.13
C PRO A 462 -14.02 -33.40 -13.03
N SER A 463 -14.81 -32.48 -12.46
CA SER A 463 -15.42 -31.40 -13.25
C SER A 463 -14.38 -30.47 -13.86
N PHE A 464 -13.30 -30.17 -13.12
CA PHE A 464 -12.20 -29.37 -13.65
C PHE A 464 -11.47 -30.05 -14.82
N LYS A 465 -11.25 -31.37 -14.76
CA LYS A 465 -10.66 -32.13 -15.87
C LYS A 465 -11.54 -32.06 -17.12
N ALA A 466 -12.86 -32.23 -16.98
CA ALA A 466 -13.79 -32.11 -18.11
C ALA A 466 -13.75 -30.72 -18.76
N VAL A 467 -13.50 -29.66 -17.99
CA VAL A 467 -13.28 -28.30 -18.53
C VAL A 467 -11.96 -28.24 -19.31
N TRP A 468 -10.89 -28.82 -18.77
CA TRP A 468 -9.58 -28.85 -19.44
C TRP A 468 -9.61 -29.62 -20.76
N ASP A 469 -10.29 -30.77 -20.80
CA ASP A 469 -10.41 -31.58 -22.01
C ASP A 469 -11.13 -30.79 -23.13
N GLN A 470 -12.22 -30.09 -22.80
CA GLN A 470 -12.90 -29.19 -23.76
C GLN A 470 -12.01 -28.05 -24.26
N VAL A 471 -11.13 -27.50 -23.41
CA VAL A 471 -10.17 -26.47 -23.83
C VAL A 471 -9.16 -27.04 -24.83
N LEU A 472 -8.67 -28.27 -24.59
CA LEU A 472 -7.76 -28.95 -25.48
C LEU A 472 -8.41 -29.26 -26.84
N ASP A 473 -9.65 -29.73 -26.85
CA ASP A 473 -10.40 -30.02 -28.08
C ASP A 473 -10.51 -28.75 -28.95
N ILE A 474 -10.94 -27.63 -28.36
CA ILE A 474 -11.04 -26.33 -29.07
C ILE A 474 -9.68 -25.89 -29.62
N TRP A 475 -8.62 -26.04 -28.82
CA TRP A 475 -7.27 -25.64 -29.23
C TRP A 475 -6.74 -26.52 -30.37
N PHE A 476 -6.91 -27.85 -30.28
CA PHE A 476 -6.45 -28.77 -31.33
C PHE A 476 -7.23 -28.58 -32.63
N ASP A 477 -8.53 -28.33 -32.55
CA ASP A 477 -9.35 -27.99 -33.72
C ASP A 477 -8.86 -26.71 -34.39
N TYR A 478 -8.55 -25.66 -33.63
CA TYR A 478 -7.96 -24.44 -34.18
C TYR A 478 -6.62 -24.70 -34.86
N VAL A 479 -5.70 -25.42 -34.19
CA VAL A 479 -4.37 -25.71 -34.74
C VAL A 479 -4.47 -26.54 -36.02
N ASN A 480 -5.36 -27.52 -36.07
CA ASN A 480 -5.57 -28.34 -37.26
C ASN A 480 -6.09 -27.53 -38.44
N ASP A 481 -7.01 -26.59 -38.22
CA ASP A 481 -7.49 -25.69 -39.27
C ASP A 481 -6.41 -24.73 -39.76
N GLN A 482 -5.56 -24.20 -38.86
CA GLN A 482 -4.41 -23.37 -39.26
C GLN A 482 -3.40 -24.15 -40.11
N ARG A 483 -3.16 -25.44 -39.80
CA ARG A 483 -2.32 -26.29 -40.64
C ARG A 483 -2.91 -26.48 -42.04
N ARG A 484 -4.22 -26.78 -42.13
CA ARG A 484 -4.93 -26.91 -43.40
C ARG A 484 -4.86 -25.63 -44.23
N PHE A 485 -5.11 -24.48 -43.60
CA PHE A 485 -5.00 -23.18 -44.26
C PHE A 485 -3.59 -22.93 -44.80
N ARG A 486 -2.55 -23.18 -43.99
CA ARG A 486 -1.16 -23.05 -44.44
C ARG A 486 -0.84 -23.97 -45.63
N SER A 487 -1.27 -25.22 -45.61
CA SER A 487 -1.09 -26.15 -46.73
C SER A 487 -1.75 -25.63 -47.99
N ASN A 488 -2.99 -25.12 -47.90
CA ASN A 488 -3.70 -24.55 -49.05
C ASN A 488 -2.98 -23.32 -49.62
N VAL A 489 -2.50 -22.41 -48.77
CA VAL A 489 -1.74 -21.24 -49.22
C VAL A 489 -0.43 -21.65 -49.89
N SER A 490 0.29 -22.64 -49.35
CA SER A 490 1.51 -23.16 -49.99
C SER A 490 1.23 -23.67 -51.40
N LEU A 491 0.17 -24.48 -51.58
CA LEU A 491 -0.23 -24.98 -52.89
C LEU A 491 -0.58 -23.83 -53.86
N CYS A 492 -1.23 -22.77 -53.37
CA CYS A 492 -1.51 -21.59 -54.19
C CYS A 492 -0.23 -20.85 -54.59
N ILE A 493 0.73 -20.69 -53.68
CA ILE A 493 2.03 -20.07 -53.97
C ILE A 493 2.77 -20.89 -55.02
N ASP A 494 2.90 -22.21 -54.82
CA ASP A 494 3.60 -23.10 -55.74
C ASP A 494 2.97 -23.06 -57.15
N ALA A 495 1.63 -23.02 -57.23
CA ALA A 495 0.91 -22.90 -58.49
C ALA A 495 1.17 -21.56 -59.21
N ILE A 496 1.19 -20.45 -58.45
CA ILE A 496 1.50 -19.12 -59.00
C ILE A 496 2.96 -19.07 -59.44
N ASP A 497 3.90 -19.56 -58.63
CA ASP A 497 5.33 -19.59 -58.96
C ASP A 497 5.60 -20.45 -60.21
N SER A 498 4.92 -21.59 -60.37
CA SER A 498 5.00 -22.37 -61.62
C SER A 498 4.53 -21.56 -62.82
N THR A 499 3.41 -20.84 -62.69
CA THR A 499 2.85 -20.02 -63.78
C THR A 499 3.76 -18.84 -64.13
N VAL A 500 4.38 -18.19 -63.13
CA VAL A 500 5.29 -17.05 -63.33
C VAL A 500 6.60 -17.50 -63.97
N ASN A 501 7.13 -18.66 -63.57
CA ASN A 501 8.42 -19.17 -64.08
C ASN A 501 8.30 -19.87 -65.45
N GLU A 502 7.12 -20.32 -65.87
CA GLU A 502 6.86 -20.83 -67.23
C GLU A 502 6.61 -19.72 -68.26
N GLY A 503 6.43 -18.47 -67.81
CA GLY A 503 6.12 -17.31 -68.65
C GLY A 503 7.32 -16.42 -69.05
N PHE A 504 8.56 -16.86 -68.83
CA PHE A 504 9.79 -16.15 -69.22
C PHE A 504 10.72 -16.99 -70.09
#